data_AF-A0A1S4EDJ4-F1
#
_entry.id   AF-A0A1S4EDJ4-F1
#
_cell.length_a   1.000
_cell.length_b   1.000
_cell.length_c   1.000
_cell.angle_alpha   90.00
_cell.angle_beta   90.00
_cell.angle_gamma   90.00
#
_symmetry.space_group_name_H-M   'P 1'
#
loop_
_entity.id
_entity.type
_entity.pdbx_description
1 polymer ?
#
loop_
_entity_poly.entity_id
_entity_poly.type
_entity_poly.pdbx_seq_one_letter_code
_entity_poly.pdbx_strand_id
1 'polypeptide(L)'
;MDSYHKKFIPSSHWKEILCSVDYTHNEQFIIVACTKHGDLIEFIIDSELNTVKDTNSIDIDNFNVQVIKVFFALHDPVRVFYLLHTSANELIIVQKINNVLKIKEKIYKVQKFEILDSNKSGSPQVSVWYANSKEPNLITDFSDQLSEQIHSSEPCDKLANVLKIQLKMLSDKN
;
A
#
# COMPACT_ATOMS: atom_id res chain seq x y z
N MET A 1 -13.58 22.49 9.86
CA MET A 1 -14.43 21.76 8.88
C MET A 1 -13.89 20.34 8.93
N ASP A 2 -14.40 19.56 9.87
CA ASP A 2 -13.69 18.41 10.43
C ASP A 2 -14.46 17.09 10.26
N SER A 3 -13.69 16.09 9.83
CA SER A 3 -13.86 14.63 9.91
C SER A 3 -15.12 14.01 9.26
N TYR A 4 -14.98 13.60 8.00
CA TYR A 4 -15.93 12.73 7.29
C TYR A 4 -15.55 11.23 7.27
N HIS A 5 -14.47 10.78 7.92
CA HIS A 5 -13.94 9.42 7.74
C HIS A 5 -14.47 8.35 8.71
N LYS A 6 -15.69 8.51 9.24
CA LYS A 6 -16.22 7.65 10.31
C LYS A 6 -17.41 6.82 9.84
N LYS A 7 -17.17 5.71 9.10
CA LYS A 7 -18.05 4.51 9.05
C LYS A 7 -17.67 3.35 8.10
N PHE A 8 -16.47 3.30 7.54
CA PHE A 8 -16.38 2.72 6.20
C PHE A 8 -15.99 1.22 6.09
N ILE A 9 -15.12 0.64 6.93
CA ILE A 9 -14.81 -0.82 6.83
C ILE A 9 -15.62 -1.61 7.89
N PRO A 10 -16.08 -2.85 7.64
CA PRO A 10 -16.73 -3.65 8.68
C PRO A 10 -15.83 -3.77 9.92
N SER A 11 -16.41 -3.54 11.11
CA SER A 11 -15.70 -3.53 12.42
C SER A 11 -14.87 -4.79 12.71
N SER A 12 -15.20 -5.92 12.07
CA SER A 12 -14.46 -7.18 12.16
C SER A 12 -13.06 -7.08 11.54
N HIS A 13 -12.93 -6.48 10.35
CA HIS A 13 -11.66 -6.39 9.62
C HIS A 13 -10.72 -5.32 10.20
N TRP A 14 -11.26 -4.24 10.79
CA TRP A 14 -10.45 -3.17 11.37
C TRP A 14 -9.52 -3.60 12.49
N LYS A 15 -9.93 -4.57 13.31
CA LYS A 15 -9.10 -5.10 14.41
C LYS A 15 -7.90 -5.90 13.92
N GLU A 16 -7.81 -6.10 12.61
CA GLU A 16 -6.85 -6.98 11.97
C GLU A 16 -5.90 -6.22 11.06
N ILE A 17 -6.16 -4.94 10.77
CA ILE A 17 -5.27 -4.11 9.96
C ILE A 17 -4.00 -3.77 10.75
N LEU A 18 -2.86 -4.16 10.20
CA LEU A 18 -1.53 -3.79 10.69
C LEU A 18 -1.05 -2.48 10.09
N CYS A 19 -1.29 -2.32 8.79
CA CYS A 19 -0.78 -1.20 8.02
C CYS A 19 -1.77 -0.80 6.94
N SER A 20 -1.82 0.48 6.60
CA SER A 20 -2.61 0.95 5.47
C SER A 20 -2.00 2.17 4.82
N VAL A 21 -2.35 2.36 3.55
CA VAL A 21 -2.08 3.55 2.77
C VAL A 21 -3.34 3.90 2.00
N ASP A 22 -3.71 5.17 1.99
CA ASP A 22 -4.79 5.70 1.19
C ASP A 22 -4.27 6.54 0.02
N TYR A 23 -5.01 6.51 -1.08
CA TYR A 23 -4.73 7.29 -2.27
C TYR A 23 -5.99 7.53 -3.09
N THR A 24 -5.95 8.53 -3.97
CA THR A 24 -7.03 8.80 -4.92
C THR A 24 -6.57 8.39 -6.32
N HIS A 25 -7.35 7.57 -7.01
CA HIS A 25 -7.07 7.16 -8.39
C HIS A 25 -8.37 7.13 -9.19
N ASN A 26 -8.38 7.74 -10.38
CA ASN A 26 -9.57 7.87 -11.23
C ASN A 26 -10.83 8.34 -10.46
N GLU A 27 -10.68 9.41 -9.66
CA GLU A 27 -11.73 10.00 -8.81
C GLU A 27 -12.27 9.08 -7.68
N GLN A 28 -11.69 7.89 -7.53
CA GLN A 28 -12.03 6.96 -6.46
C GLN A 28 -11.02 7.07 -5.31
N PHE A 29 -11.53 7.10 -4.08
CA PHE A 29 -10.69 7.02 -2.89
C PHE A 29 -10.47 5.55 -2.52
N ILE A 30 -9.21 5.13 -2.47
CA ILE A 30 -8.81 3.74 -2.29
C ILE A 30 -7.98 3.62 -1.03
N ILE A 31 -8.30 2.63 -0.20
CA ILE A 31 -7.47 2.22 0.94
C ILE A 31 -6.90 0.85 0.63
N VAL A 32 -5.59 0.71 0.74
CA VAL A 32 -4.91 -0.57 0.70
C VAL A 32 -4.38 -0.88 2.08
N ALA A 33 -4.69 -2.07 2.59
CA ALA A 33 -4.33 -2.47 3.94
C ALA A 33 -3.71 -3.86 3.97
N CYS A 34 -2.73 -4.05 4.85
CA CYS A 34 -2.23 -5.36 5.23
C CYS A 34 -2.86 -5.80 6.55
N THR A 35 -3.31 -7.05 6.60
CA THR A 35 -3.87 -7.65 7.81
C THR A 35 -2.79 -8.39 8.61
N LYS A 36 -3.08 -8.64 9.89
CA LYS A 36 -2.30 -9.51 10.80
C LYS A 36 -2.33 -10.97 10.39
N HIS A 37 -3.12 -11.32 9.37
CA HIS A 37 -3.24 -12.66 8.79
C HIS A 37 -2.45 -12.79 7.49
N GLY A 38 -1.70 -11.76 7.10
CA GLY A 38 -0.90 -11.81 5.89
C GLY A 38 -1.70 -11.61 4.62
N ASP A 39 -2.84 -10.93 4.68
CA ASP A 39 -3.59 -10.53 3.49
C ASP A 39 -3.27 -9.08 3.14
N LEU A 40 -3.17 -8.78 1.84
CA LEU A 40 -3.28 -7.44 1.29
C LEU A 40 -4.71 -7.27 0.75
N ILE A 41 -5.43 -6.27 1.25
CA ILE A 41 -6.83 -5.99 0.88
C ILE A 41 -6.94 -4.57 0.32
N GLU A 42 -7.68 -4.43 -0.77
CA GLU A 42 -8.06 -3.15 -1.35
C GLU A 42 -9.54 -2.85 -1.06
N PHE A 43 -9.79 -1.63 -0.58
CA PHE A 43 -11.11 -1.08 -0.34
C PHE A 43 -11.31 0.14 -1.23
N ILE A 44 -12.41 0.16 -1.99
CA ILE A 44 -12.84 1.36 -2.70
C ILE A 44 -13.95 2.04 -1.89
N ILE A 45 -13.76 3.32 -1.61
CA ILE A 45 -14.76 4.17 -0.96
C ILE A 45 -15.57 4.87 -2.05
N ASP A 46 -16.85 4.51 -2.11
CA ASP A 46 -17.84 5.22 -2.91
C ASP A 46 -18.35 6.41 -2.09
N SER A 47 -17.92 7.61 -2.47
CA SER A 47 -18.24 8.86 -1.77
C SER A 47 -19.70 9.28 -1.96
N GLU A 48 -20.35 8.88 -3.07
CA GLU A 48 -21.75 9.23 -3.36
C GLU A 48 -22.71 8.31 -2.59
N LEU A 49 -22.43 7.01 -2.58
CA LEU A 49 -23.27 6.02 -1.91
C LEU A 49 -22.91 5.83 -0.44
N ASN A 50 -21.82 6.45 0.02
CA ASN A 50 -21.33 6.32 1.38
C ASN A 50 -21.11 4.83 1.76
N THR A 51 -20.60 4.04 0.81
CA THR A 51 -20.36 2.59 0.96
C THR A 51 -18.89 2.24 0.71
N VAL A 52 -18.42 1.17 1.35
CA VAL A 52 -17.16 0.53 0.99
C VAL A 52 -17.43 -0.76 0.27
N LYS A 53 -16.70 -0.97 -0.81
CA LYS A 53 -16.66 -2.23 -1.51
C LYS A 53 -15.27 -2.81 -1.35
N ASP A 54 -15.21 -3.99 -0.74
CA ASP A 54 -14.02 -4.84 -0.78
C ASP A 54 -13.87 -5.25 -2.24
N THR A 55 -12.78 -4.85 -2.87
CA THR A 55 -12.60 -5.09 -4.29
C THR A 55 -11.75 -6.29 -4.55
N ASN A 56 -10.60 -6.37 -3.87
CA ASN A 56 -9.62 -7.41 -4.11
C ASN A 56 -8.86 -7.74 -2.83
N SER A 57 -8.51 -9.02 -2.69
CA SER A 57 -7.62 -9.49 -1.65
C SER A 57 -6.61 -10.48 -2.22
N ILE A 58 -5.42 -10.53 -1.63
CA ILE A 58 -4.43 -11.56 -1.90
C ILE A 58 -3.68 -11.91 -0.62
N ASP A 59 -3.50 -13.21 -0.38
CA ASP A 59 -2.60 -13.71 0.65
C ASP A 59 -1.15 -13.47 0.21
N ILE A 60 -0.40 -12.71 1.01
CA ILE A 60 1.02 -12.40 0.81
C ILE A 60 1.94 -13.30 1.65
N ASP A 61 1.37 -14.18 2.49
CA ASP A 61 2.07 -15.14 3.36
C ASP A 61 3.12 -14.45 4.25
N ASN A 62 2.82 -13.23 4.72
CA ASN A 62 3.70 -12.49 5.61
C ASN A 62 2.92 -11.59 6.57
N PHE A 63 3.00 -11.94 7.85
CA PHE A 63 2.21 -11.33 8.92
C PHE A 63 2.80 -10.03 9.47
N ASN A 64 3.96 -9.56 9.00
CA ASN A 64 4.67 -8.42 9.59
C ASN A 64 5.13 -7.39 8.57
N VAL A 65 4.19 -6.88 7.77
CA VAL A 65 4.44 -5.73 6.89
C VAL A 65 4.67 -4.47 7.74
N GLN A 66 5.73 -3.72 7.43
CA GLN A 66 6.16 -2.50 8.14
C GLN A 66 5.92 -1.22 7.33
N VAL A 67 5.90 -1.33 6.00
CA VAL A 67 5.63 -0.21 5.09
C VAL A 67 4.92 -0.72 3.85
N ILE A 68 3.93 0.04 3.40
CA ILE A 68 3.30 -0.09 2.08
C ILE A 68 3.64 1.15 1.26
N LYS A 69 4.17 0.99 0.05
CA LYS A 69 4.25 2.07 -0.94
C LYS A 69 3.43 1.72 -2.17
N VAL A 70 2.78 2.72 -2.75
CA VAL A 70 1.97 2.60 -3.96
C VAL A 70 2.54 3.49 -5.03
N PHE A 71 2.61 2.98 -6.26
CA PHE A 71 2.88 3.76 -7.45
C PHE A 71 2.13 3.20 -8.66
N PHE A 72 2.00 4.02 -9.70
CA PHE A 72 1.22 3.73 -10.89
C PHE A 72 2.10 3.70 -12.14
N ALA A 73 1.69 2.91 -13.12
CA ALA A 73 2.16 3.06 -14.49
C ALA A 73 1.34 4.18 -15.18
N LEU A 74 2.01 5.20 -15.73
CA LEU A 74 1.38 6.38 -16.34
C LEU A 74 0.64 6.01 -17.64
N HIS A 75 1.23 5.12 -18.45
CA HIS A 75 0.65 4.71 -19.75
C HIS A 75 -0.27 3.49 -19.65
N ASP A 76 -0.32 2.88 -18.47
CA ASP A 76 -1.26 1.81 -18.17
C ASP A 76 -1.91 2.13 -16.81
N PRO A 77 -2.88 3.07 -16.76
CA PRO A 77 -3.52 3.49 -15.52
C PRO A 77 -4.35 2.36 -14.86
N VAL A 78 -4.46 1.21 -15.51
CA VAL A 78 -5.05 -0.02 -14.97
C VAL A 78 -4.03 -0.80 -14.12
N ARG A 79 -2.74 -0.51 -14.28
CA ARG A 79 -1.62 -1.18 -13.62
C ARG A 79 -1.17 -0.40 -12.38
N VAL A 80 -1.39 -0.99 -11.21
CA VAL A 80 -0.96 -0.44 -9.91
C VAL A 80 0.05 -1.39 -9.28
N PHE A 81 1.06 -0.84 -8.61
CA PHE A 81 2.03 -1.62 -7.87
C PHE A 81 2.03 -1.26 -6.40
N TYR A 82 2.02 -2.28 -5.56
CA TYR A 82 2.16 -2.19 -4.10
C TYR A 82 3.48 -2.83 -3.68
N LEU A 83 4.33 -2.05 -3.05
CA LEU A 83 5.62 -2.47 -2.50
C LEU A 83 5.46 -2.62 -0.99
N LEU A 84 5.59 -3.85 -0.51
CA LEU A 84 5.42 -4.21 0.90
C LEU A 84 6.78 -4.57 1.47
N HIS A 85 7.29 -3.78 2.41
CA HIS A 85 8.53 -4.08 3.12
C HIS A 85 8.21 -4.65 4.49
N THR A 86 8.80 -5.80 4.79
CA THR A 86 8.48 -6.60 5.97
C THR A 86 9.58 -6.52 7.02
N SER A 87 9.25 -6.82 8.27
CA SER A 87 10.23 -6.86 9.37
C SER A 87 11.30 -7.93 9.18
N ALA A 88 11.08 -8.91 8.30
CA ALA A 88 12.06 -9.92 7.93
C ALA A 88 13.06 -9.42 6.86
N ASN A 89 13.05 -8.12 6.54
CA ASN A 89 13.84 -7.52 5.46
C ASN A 89 13.50 -8.15 4.11
N GLU A 90 12.21 -8.34 3.83
CA GLU A 90 11.71 -8.81 2.54
C GLU A 90 10.94 -7.71 1.85
N LEU A 91 11.12 -7.58 0.54
CA LEU A 91 10.30 -6.73 -0.31
C LEU A 91 9.38 -7.62 -1.13
N ILE A 92 8.08 -7.50 -0.89
CA ILE A 92 7.04 -8.18 -1.67
C ILE A 92 6.45 -7.16 -2.63
N ILE A 93 6.44 -7.52 -3.91
CA ILE A 93 5.91 -6.68 -4.98
C ILE A 93 4.60 -7.28 -5.43
N VAL A 94 3.50 -6.58 -5.13
CA VAL A 94 2.17 -6.96 -5.59
C VAL A 94 1.77 -6.05 -6.74
N GLN A 95 1.22 -6.65 -7.79
CA GLN A 95 0.74 -5.96 -8.97
C GLN A 95 -0.77 -6.13 -9.07
N LYS A 96 -1.48 -5.03 -9.34
CA LYS A 96 -2.88 -5.03 -9.75
C LYS A 96 -2.95 -4.83 -11.27
N ILE A 97 -3.65 -5.72 -11.96
CA ILE A 97 -4.03 -5.54 -13.37
C ILE A 97 -5.47 -6.00 -13.53
N ASN A 98 -6.31 -5.21 -14.20
CA ASN A 98 -7.73 -5.54 -14.46
C ASN A 98 -8.50 -5.96 -13.19
N ASN A 99 -8.26 -5.26 -12.07
CA ASN A 99 -8.82 -5.61 -10.76
C ASN A 99 -8.48 -7.02 -10.29
N VAL A 100 -7.26 -7.49 -10.55
CA VAL A 100 -6.74 -8.74 -9.98
C VAL A 100 -5.40 -8.44 -9.34
N LEU A 101 -5.28 -8.73 -8.05
CA LEU A 101 -4.02 -8.67 -7.32
C LEU A 101 -3.20 -9.94 -7.57
N LYS A 102 -1.90 -9.78 -7.80
CA LYS A 102 -0.94 -10.88 -7.98
C LYS A 102 0.39 -10.52 -7.34
N ILE A 103 1.01 -11.49 -6.65
CA ILE A 103 2.42 -11.35 -6.26
C ILE A 103 3.25 -11.45 -7.53
N LYS A 104 3.93 -10.36 -7.88
CA LYS A 104 4.86 -10.30 -9.00
C LYS A 104 6.20 -10.90 -8.60
N GLU A 105 6.71 -10.51 -7.44
CA GLU A 105 8.05 -10.90 -6.98
C GLU A 105 8.17 -10.83 -5.45
N LYS A 106 9.02 -11.68 -4.89
CA LYS A 106 9.47 -11.62 -3.48
C LYS A 106 11.00 -11.55 -3.46
N ILE A 107 11.53 -10.51 -2.81
CA ILE A 107 12.97 -10.24 -2.76
C ILE A 107 13.41 -10.26 -1.30
N TYR A 108 14.45 -11.04 -1.02
CA TYR A 108 14.91 -11.28 0.35
C TYR A 108 16.13 -10.43 0.70
N LYS A 109 16.34 -10.20 2.00
CA LYS A 109 17.49 -9.48 2.56
C LYS A 109 17.57 -7.99 2.14
N VAL A 110 16.41 -7.39 1.85
CA VAL A 110 16.25 -5.98 1.51
C VAL A 110 16.33 -5.12 2.76
N GLN A 111 17.38 -4.29 2.85
CA GLN A 111 17.56 -3.34 3.95
C GLN A 111 16.78 -2.05 3.72
N LYS A 112 16.73 -1.61 2.46
CA LYS A 112 16.11 -0.36 2.06
C LYS A 112 15.65 -0.48 0.62
N PHE A 113 14.55 0.19 0.31
CA PHE A 113 14.11 0.39 -1.06
C PHE A 113 13.61 1.82 -1.30
N GLU A 114 13.79 2.29 -2.52
CA GLU A 114 13.28 3.58 -3.00
C GLU A 114 12.65 3.41 -4.37
N ILE A 115 11.62 4.20 -4.64
CA ILE A 115 11.03 4.33 -5.97
C ILE A 115 11.68 5.57 -6.57
N LEU A 116 12.41 5.38 -7.66
CA LEU A 116 13.11 6.45 -8.37
C LEU A 116 12.52 6.61 -9.76
N ASP A 117 12.51 7.85 -10.25
CA ASP A 117 12.40 8.18 -11.67
C ASP A 117 13.61 9.02 -12.07
N SER A 118 14.79 8.38 -11.98
CA SER A 118 16.11 9.03 -12.10
C SER A 118 16.29 9.84 -13.39
N ASN A 119 15.58 9.47 -14.45
CA ASN A 119 15.68 10.11 -15.77
C ASN A 119 14.53 11.08 -16.07
N LYS A 120 13.55 11.24 -15.16
CA LYS A 120 12.26 11.90 -15.46
C LYS A 120 11.63 11.36 -16.75
N SER A 121 11.96 10.12 -17.09
CA SER A 121 11.47 9.47 -18.31
C SER A 121 10.12 8.82 -18.06
N GLY A 122 9.60 8.98 -16.84
CA GLY A 122 8.47 8.26 -16.34
C GLY A 122 8.76 6.76 -16.35
N SER A 123 9.90 6.26 -15.92
CA SER A 123 10.06 4.79 -15.86
C SER A 123 10.35 4.43 -14.43
N PRO A 124 9.33 4.11 -13.60
CA PRO A 124 9.58 3.82 -12.21
C PRO A 124 10.60 2.70 -12.09
N GLN A 125 11.66 2.97 -11.35
CA GLN A 125 12.65 1.98 -10.97
C GLN A 125 12.51 1.76 -9.47
N VAL A 126 12.57 0.51 -9.05
CA VAL A 126 12.69 0.19 -7.63
C VAL A 126 14.16 -0.07 -7.36
N SER A 127 14.80 0.86 -6.66
CA SER A 127 16.16 0.71 -6.16
C SER A 127 16.12 -0.05 -4.86
N VAL A 128 16.85 -1.17 -4.79
CA VAL A 128 16.89 -2.07 -3.64
C VAL A 128 18.32 -2.17 -3.12
N TRP A 129 18.51 -1.88 -1.84
CA TRP A 129 19.79 -2.05 -1.16
C TRP A 129 19.77 -3.29 -0.28
N TYR A 130 20.78 -4.14 -0.48
CA TYR A 130 21.08 -5.27 0.38
C TYR A 130 22.10 -4.89 1.46
N ALA A 131 22.22 -5.72 2.49
CA ALA A 131 23.25 -5.55 3.51
C ALA A 131 24.65 -5.46 2.89
N ASN A 132 25.41 -4.44 3.28
CA ASN A 132 26.77 -4.15 2.79
C ASN A 132 26.87 -3.79 1.30
N SER A 133 25.76 -3.54 0.60
CA SER A 133 25.80 -3.05 -0.77
C SER A 133 26.19 -1.57 -0.82
N LYS A 134 27.16 -1.23 -1.66
CA LYS A 134 27.55 0.17 -1.93
C LYS A 134 26.62 0.84 -2.94
N GLU A 135 26.01 0.06 -3.82
CA GLU A 135 25.11 0.53 -4.88
C GLU A 135 23.77 -0.21 -4.82
N PRO A 136 22.65 0.41 -5.23
CA PRO A 136 21.38 -0.27 -5.32
C PRO A 136 21.37 -1.28 -6.47
N ASN A 137 20.67 -2.38 -6.28
CA ASN A 137 20.19 -3.18 -7.40
C ASN A 137 18.90 -2.53 -7.94
N LEU A 138 18.85 -2.31 -9.25
CA LEU A 138 17.72 -1.65 -9.91
C LEU A 138 16.79 -2.70 -10.51
N ILE A 139 15.54 -2.69 -10.07
CA ILE A 139 14.46 -3.44 -10.70
C ILE A 139 13.77 -2.48 -11.67
N THR A 140 13.89 -2.76 -12.96
CA THR A 140 13.44 -1.88 -14.06
C THR A 140 12.24 -2.45 -14.81
N ASP A 141 11.81 -3.66 -14.46
CA ASP A 141 10.72 -4.43 -15.05
C ASP A 141 9.32 -3.83 -14.79
N PHE A 142 9.25 -2.60 -14.30
CA PHE A 142 8.02 -1.81 -14.14
C PHE A 142 7.75 -0.92 -15.34
N SER A 143 8.35 -1.25 -16.49
CA SER A 143 8.24 -0.52 -17.74
C SER A 143 6.81 -0.01 -17.94
N ASP A 144 6.72 1.32 -17.97
CA ASP A 144 5.66 2.20 -18.46
C ASP A 144 5.40 3.30 -17.44
N GLN A 145 5.91 4.51 -17.71
CA GLN A 145 5.34 5.77 -17.23
C GLN A 145 5.34 6.01 -15.67
N LEU A 146 6.01 6.97 -15.04
CA LEU A 146 5.70 7.30 -13.62
C LEU A 146 4.53 8.29 -13.63
N SER A 147 3.48 8.07 -12.83
CA SER A 147 2.63 9.19 -12.40
C SER A 147 3.24 9.85 -11.16
N GLU A 148 3.14 11.17 -11.05
CA GLU A 148 3.79 11.99 -10.00
C GLU A 148 3.45 11.60 -8.55
N GLN A 149 2.54 10.64 -8.33
CA GLN A 149 1.94 10.37 -7.03
C GLN A 149 2.41 9.03 -6.46
N ILE A 150 3.48 9.09 -5.66
CA ILE A 150 3.90 8.00 -4.79
C ILE A 150 3.20 8.17 -3.44
N HIS A 151 2.46 7.16 -3.02
CA HIS A 151 1.83 7.13 -1.70
C HIS A 151 2.60 6.16 -0.80
N SER A 152 2.80 6.51 0.46
CA SER A 152 3.47 5.66 1.45
C SER A 152 2.66 5.64 2.72
N SER A 153 2.50 4.46 3.31
CA SER A 153 2.05 4.36 4.68
C SER A 153 3.08 5.01 5.61
N GLU A 154 2.61 5.49 6.76
CA GLU A 154 3.50 5.64 7.91
C GLU A 154 4.04 4.26 8.34
N PRO A 155 5.17 4.19 9.08
CA PRO A 155 5.61 2.95 9.69
C PRO A 155 4.46 2.33 10.50
N CYS A 156 4.13 1.07 10.24
CA CYS A 156 2.90 0.44 10.79
C CYS A 156 2.83 0.48 12.32
N ASP A 157 4.00 0.46 12.99
CA ASP A 157 4.18 0.59 14.44
C ASP A 157 3.63 1.92 15.00
N LYS A 158 3.53 2.96 14.15
CA LYS A 158 2.97 4.28 14.48
C LYS A 158 1.48 4.38 14.18
N LEU A 159 0.97 3.58 13.24
CA LEU A 159 -0.43 3.58 12.81
C LEU A 159 -1.39 3.03 13.88
N ALA A 160 -0.89 2.13 14.73
CA ALA A 160 -1.63 1.61 15.88
C ALA A 160 -2.14 2.71 16.82
N ASN A 161 -1.53 3.90 16.82
CA ASN A 161 -1.95 5.03 17.65
C ASN A 161 -2.92 5.99 16.94
N VAL A 162 -2.76 6.25 15.65
CA VAL A 162 -3.67 7.15 14.91
C VAL A 162 -5.06 6.54 14.79
N LEU A 163 -5.15 5.25 14.46
CA LEU A 163 -6.41 4.50 14.44
C LEU A 163 -7.01 4.34 15.85
N LYS A 164 -6.21 4.06 16.89
CA LYS A 164 -6.70 4.01 18.30
C LYS A 164 -7.23 5.35 18.80
N ILE A 165 -6.58 6.46 18.46
CA ILE A 165 -7.02 7.82 18.86
C ILE A 165 -8.34 8.17 18.17
N GLN A 166 -8.47 7.87 16.88
CA GLN A 166 -9.73 8.04 16.15
C GLN A 166 -10.86 7.15 16.72
N LEU A 167 -10.54 5.94 17.20
CA LEU A 167 -11.46 5.01 17.87
C LEU A 167 -11.89 5.45 19.28
N LYS A 168 -10.98 6.02 20.10
CA LYS A 168 -11.32 6.52 21.44
C LYS A 168 -12.22 7.77 21.38
N MET A 169 -11.97 8.66 20.42
CA MET A 169 -12.84 9.80 20.15
C MET A 169 -14.22 9.40 19.57
N LEU A 170 -14.42 8.13 19.21
CA LEU A 170 -15.68 7.56 18.75
C LEU A 170 -16.44 6.85 19.87
N SER A 171 -15.75 6.21 20.83
CA SER A 171 -16.39 5.57 21.99
C SER A 171 -16.92 6.59 23.00
N ASP A 172 -16.22 7.71 23.17
CA ASP A 172 -16.53 8.70 24.21
C ASP A 172 -17.67 9.68 23.80
N LYS A 173 -18.29 9.46 22.63
CA LYS A 173 -19.41 10.26 22.09
C LYS A 173 -20.75 9.51 22.01
N ASN A 174 -20.80 8.28 22.50
CA ASN A 174 -22.03 7.52 22.79
C ASN A 174 -22.20 7.41 24.31
#